data_AF-A0A1M6GNX7-F1
#
_entry.id   AF-A0A1M6GNX7-F1
#
_cell.length_a   1.000
_cell.length_b   1.000
_cell.length_c   1.000
_cell.angle_alpha   90.00
_cell.angle_beta   90.00
_cell.angle_gamma   90.00
#
_symmetry.space_group_name_H-M   'P 1'
#
loop_
_entity.id
_entity.type
_entity.pdbx_description
1 polymer ?
#
loop_
_entity_poly.entity_id
_entity_poly.type
_entity_poly.pdbx_seq_one_letter_code
_entity_poly.pdbx_strand_id
1 'polypeptide(L)' 'RYNKEGMFNTVFTSNKQPSQWKECFEEEDALLCSLDRIFDNAIVFNLKGKSYRGRKLKVVNVQVDNLNHEDK' A
#
# COMPACT_ATOMS: atom_id res chain seq x y z
N ARG A 1 23.91 5.63 18.91
CA ARG A 1 24.18 5.01 17.59
C ARG A 1 23.40 5.80 16.54
N TYR A 2 23.96 6.85 15.97
CA TYR A 2 23.48 7.43 14.72
C TYR A 2 24.71 7.88 13.95
N ASN A 3 24.87 7.33 12.75
CA ASN A 3 25.92 7.73 11.85
C ASN A 3 25.61 9.16 11.39
N LYS A 4 26.45 10.14 11.77
CA LYS A 4 26.29 11.54 11.39
C LYS A 4 26.86 11.85 10.00
N GLU A 5 27.46 10.87 9.34
CA GLU A 5 28.08 11.03 8.04
C GLU A 5 27.44 10.04 7.04
N GLY A 6 26.66 10.57 6.09
CA GLY A 6 25.99 9.81 5.04
C GLY A 6 24.97 10.65 4.27
N MET A 7 24.47 10.12 3.14
CA MET A 7 23.32 10.71 2.45
C MET A 7 22.05 10.39 3.25
N PHE A 8 21.43 11.42 3.83
CA PHE A 8 20.19 11.30 4.62
C PHE A 8 18.95 11.20 3.71
N ASN A 9 19.00 10.34 2.70
CA ASN A 9 17.86 10.14 1.82
C ASN A 9 16.76 9.38 2.56
N THR A 10 15.56 9.93 2.54
CA THR A 10 14.37 9.28 3.07
C THR A 10 13.57 8.68 1.92
N VAL A 11 13.19 7.40 2.04
CA VAL A 11 12.37 6.70 1.04
C VAL A 11 10.98 6.50 1.60
N PHE A 12 9.98 7.06 0.92
CA PHE A 12 8.56 6.90 1.26
C PHE A 12 7.88 5.93 0.29
N THR A 13 6.93 5.15 0.80
CA THR A 13 6.02 4.35 -0.03
C THR A 13 4.59 4.64 0.38
N SER A 14 3.72 4.93 -0.57
CA SER A 14 2.30 5.11 -0.31
C SER A 14 1.47 4.48 -1.42
N ASN A 15 0.31 3.92 -1.05
CA ASN A 15 -0.72 3.49 -1.98
C ASN A 15 -1.74 4.62 -2.27
N LYS A 16 -1.52 5.82 -1.71
CA LYS A 16 -2.35 7.01 -1.86
C LYS A 16 -1.52 8.12 -2.50
N GLN A 17 -2.16 8.94 -3.33
CA GLN A 17 -1.51 10.14 -3.85
C GLN A 17 -1.31 11.16 -2.70
N PRO A 18 -0.29 12.04 -2.76
CA PRO A 18 -0.04 13.04 -1.72
C PRO A 18 -1.26 13.93 -1.41
N SER A 19 -2.06 14.26 -2.43
CA SER A 19 -3.32 15.01 -2.26
C SER A 19 -4.38 14.31 -1.42
N GLN A 20 -4.28 13.00 -1.26
CA GLN A 20 -5.19 12.16 -0.46
C GLN A 20 -4.65 11.91 0.95
N TRP A 21 -3.44 12.36 1.28
CA TRP A 21 -2.86 12.09 2.60
C TRP A 21 -3.59 12.81 3.74
N LYS A 22 -4.31 13.89 3.44
CA LYS A 22 -5.23 14.55 4.39
C LYS A 22 -6.32 13.62 4.94
N GLU A 23 -6.63 12.52 4.25
CA GLU A 23 -7.57 11.50 4.75
C GLU A 23 -6.94 10.63 5.85
N CYS A 24 -5.60 10.65 5.96
CA CYS A 24 -4.83 9.81 6.88
C CYS A 24 -4.22 10.60 8.05
N PHE A 25 -4.20 11.94 7.99
CA PHE A 25 -3.63 12.80 9.02
C PHE A 25 -4.66 13.86 9.43
N GLU A 26 -4.83 14.06 10.74
CA GLU A 26 -5.83 14.97 11.29
C GLU A 26 -5.40 16.45 11.24
N GLU A 27 -4.09 16.72 11.27
CA GLU A 27 -3.55 18.08 11.29
C GLU A 27 -3.16 18.56 9.88
N GLU A 28 -4.07 19.29 9.22
CA GLU A 28 -3.85 19.76 7.85
C GLU A 28 -2.65 20.72 7.72
N ASP A 29 -2.47 21.65 8.66
CA ASP A 29 -1.38 22.64 8.61
C ASP A 29 0.01 21.98 8.74
N ALA A 30 0.15 21.04 9.68
CA ALA A 30 1.38 20.29 9.88
C ALA A 30 1.66 19.35 8.69
N LEU A 31 0.61 18.77 8.11
CA LEU A 31 0.72 17.95 6.90
C LEU A 31 1.24 18.76 5.71
N LEU A 32 0.69 19.95 5.45
CA LEU A 32 1.12 20.80 4.34
C LEU A 32 2.59 21.23 4.52
N CYS A 33 2.99 21.62 5.73
CA CYS A 33 4.39 21.92 6.04
C CYS A 33 5.31 20.71 5.83
N SER A 34 4.84 19.52 6.17
CA SER A 34 5.61 18.28 5.99
C SER A 34 5.73 17.91 4.52
N LEU A 35 4.66 18.06 3.74
CA LEU A 35 4.66 17.81 2.30
C LEU A 35 5.60 18.78 1.58
N ASP A 36 5.60 20.06 1.95
CA ASP A 36 6.55 21.05 1.44
C ASP A 36 8.01 20.57 1.59
N ARG A 37 8.38 20.08 2.78
CA ARG A 37 9.74 19.57 3.04
C ARG A 37 10.06 18.25 2.35
N ILE A 38 9.07 17.36 2.22
CA ILE A 38 9.27 16.07 1.57
C ILE A 38 9.45 16.25 0.06
N PHE A 39 8.72 17.18 -0.56
CA PHE A 39 8.70 17.37 -2.01
C PHE A 39 9.67 18.44 -2.54
N ASP A 40 10.33 19.22 -1.67
CA ASP A 40 11.35 20.21 -2.06
C ASP A 40 12.49 19.60 -2.91
N ASN A 41 12.98 18.42 -2.54
CA ASN A 41 13.98 17.68 -3.32
C ASN A 41 13.67 16.17 -3.32
N ALA A 42 12.72 15.77 -4.17
CA ALA A 42 12.25 14.40 -4.27
C ALA A 42 12.26 13.84 -5.70
N ILE A 43 12.47 12.53 -5.79
CA ILE A 43 12.21 11.74 -7.00
C ILE A 43 10.95 10.91 -6.76
N VAL A 44 9.94 11.11 -7.59
CA VAL A 44 8.62 10.47 -7.42
C VAL A 44 8.41 9.36 -8.44
N PHE A 45 8.18 8.14 -7.96
CA PHE A 45 7.86 6.98 -8.80
C PHE A 45 6.39 6.59 -8.66
N ASN A 46 5.61 6.77 -9.73
CA ASN A 46 4.21 6.36 -9.79
C ASN A 46 4.10 4.93 -10.32
N LEU A 47 4.01 3.95 -9.41
CA LEU A 47 3.94 2.53 -9.75
C LEU A 47 2.51 2.12 -10.15
N LYS A 48 2.39 1.37 -11.26
CA LYS A 48 1.13 0.77 -11.72
C LYS A 48 1.32 -0.71 -12.01
N GLY A 49 0.26 -1.49 -11.84
CA GLY A 49 0.25 -2.92 -12.17
C GLY A 49 -0.60 -3.74 -11.21
N LYS A 50 -0.89 -4.99 -11.61
CA LYS A 50 -1.56 -5.94 -10.72
C LYS A 50 -0.64 -6.33 -9.57
N SER A 51 -1.23 -6.52 -8.38
CA SER A 51 -0.51 -7.00 -7.20
C SER A 51 0.37 -8.20 -7.54
N TYR A 52 1.59 -8.19 -7.01
CA TYR A 52 2.44 -9.38 -7.07
C TYR A 52 1.94 -10.48 -6.14
N ARG A 53 1.24 -10.09 -5.06
CA ARG A 53 0.66 -11.02 -4.09
C ARG A 53 -0.40 -11.89 -4.76
N GLY A 54 -0.46 -13.17 -4.40
CA GLY A 54 -1.50 -14.08 -4.88
C GLY A 54 -1.33 -14.59 -6.32
N ARG A 55 -0.25 -14.25 -7.04
CA ARG A 55 -0.06 -14.70 -8.43
C ARG A 55 0.02 -16.23 -8.59
N LYS A 56 0.36 -16.95 -7.52
CA LYS A 56 0.38 -18.42 -7.48
C LYS A 56 -0.74 -19.00 -6.61
N LEU A 57 -1.68 -18.17 -6.15
CA LEU A 57 -2.80 -18.63 -5.32
C LEU A 57 -3.74 -19.45 -6.19
N LYS A 58 -3.85 -20.75 -5.89
CA LYS A 58 -4.88 -21.62 -6.44
C LYS A 58 -6.09 -21.54 -5.54
N VAL A 59 -7.22 -21.11 -6.10
CA VAL A 59 -8.52 -21.15 -5.41
C VAL A 59 -9.22 -22.44 -5.86
N VAL A 60 -9.47 -23.34 -4.93
CA VAL A 60 -10.26 -24.55 -5.17
C VAL A 60 -11.63 -24.33 -4.52
N ASN A 61 -12.67 -24.23 -5.34
CA ASN A 61 -14.04 -24.19 -4.86
C ASN A 61 -14.59 -25.62 -4.87
N VAL A 62 -15.05 -26.11 -3.72
CA VAL A 62 -15.69 -27.42 -3.60
C VAL A 62 -17.17 -27.17 -3.33
N GLN A 63 -18.02 -27.72 -4.19
CA GLN A 63 -19.47 -27.72 -4.01
C GLN A 63 -19.91 -29.18 -3.88
N VAL A 64 -20.78 -29.45 -2.92
CA VAL A 64 -21.41 -30.77 -2.75
C VAL A 64 -22.76 -30.67 -3.44
N ASP A 65 -22.95 -31.42 -4.52
CA ASP A 65 -24.28 -31.62 -5.08
C ASP A 65 -25.07 -32.58 -4.18
N ASN A 66 -26.36 -32.27 -4.01
CA ASN A 66 -27.25 -32.83 -3.00
C ASN A 66 -27.11 -34.35 -2.83
N LEU A 67 -27.06 -34.78 -1.57
CA LEU A 67 -27.17 -36.18 -1.17
C LEU A 67 -28.50 -36.73 -1.70
N ASN A 68 -28.45 -37.54 -2.75
CA ASN A 68 -29.58 -38.39 -3.11
C ASN A 68 -29.79 -39.36 -1.95
N HIS A 69 -30.77 -39.05 -1.10
CA HIS A 69 -31.22 -39.92 -0.04
C HIS A 69 -32.09 -41.00 -0.68
N GLU A 70 -31.47 -41.95 -1.35
CA GLU A 70 -32.11 -43.21 -1.70
C GLU A 70 -31.21 -44.34 -1.19
N ASP A 71 -31.60 -44.93 -0.07
CA ASP A 71 -31.59 -46.39 0.06
C ASP A 71 -32.63 -46.79 1.12
N LYS A 72 -33.33 -47.85 0.76
CA LYS A 72 -34.65 -48.34 1.22
C LYS A 72 -34.74 -48.77 2.68
#